data_AF-A0A257NY81-F1
#
_entry.id   AF-A0A257NY81-F1
#
_cell.length_a   1.000
_cell.length_b   1.000
_cell.length_c   1.000
_cell.angle_alpha   90.00
_cell.angle_beta   90.00
_cell.angle_gamma   90.00
#
_symmetry.space_group_name_H-M   'P 1'
#
loop_
_entity.id
_entity.type
_entity.pdbx_description
1 polymer ?
#
loop_
_entity_poly.entity_id
_entity_poly.type
_entity_poly.pdbx_seq_one_letter_code
_entity_poly.pdbx_strand_id
1 'polypeptide(L)'
;IMATTVGETAADYLNRDLNFGLTVTSLVMAGLLAVVLVIQVRAERYTPWLYWLAVVLISVVGTLITDNMVDHFGIPLQAATIGFAIALSATFAAWFLSEKTLSIHSIYTRKRELFYWLAILFTFALGTAAGDLTAEGLQLGYGLSALMFAGIIAAMTAAYYFLNLNAVLAFWIAYILTRPLGASFGDYLSQPVANGGLGLGATGTSVIFLGVILALVVYLTRTRRDVIAMK
;
A
#
# COMPACT_ATOMS: atom_id res chain seq x y z
N ILE A 1 3.94 -0.19 5.18
CA ILE A 1 5.14 -1.03 4.97
C ILE A 1 4.78 -2.50 5.12
N MET A 2 4.69 -3.08 6.32
CA MET A 2 4.45 -4.54 6.48
C MET A 2 3.17 -5.07 5.82
N ALA A 3 2.03 -4.38 5.97
CA ALA A 3 0.78 -4.75 5.28
C ALA A 3 0.84 -4.57 3.74
N THR A 4 1.71 -3.67 3.27
CA THR A 4 2.00 -3.54 1.83
C THR A 4 2.72 -4.79 1.35
N THR A 5 3.80 -5.15 2.03
CA THR A 5 4.66 -6.28 1.65
C THR A 5 3.92 -7.61 1.74
N VAL A 6 3.04 -7.80 2.73
CA VAL A 6 2.18 -9.00 2.81
C VAL A 6 1.17 -9.03 1.66
N GLY A 7 0.62 -7.89 1.24
CA GLY A 7 -0.31 -7.83 0.11
C GLY A 7 0.34 -8.18 -1.21
N GLU A 8 1.49 -7.55 -1.48
CA GLU A 8 2.32 -7.78 -2.65
C GLU A 8 2.69 -9.26 -2.79
N THR A 9 3.27 -9.83 -1.73
CA THR A 9 3.71 -11.23 -1.74
C THR A 9 2.56 -12.24 -1.81
N ALA A 10 1.37 -11.90 -1.28
CA ALA A 10 0.18 -12.71 -1.45
C ALA A 10 -0.34 -12.67 -2.90
N ALA A 11 -0.35 -11.51 -3.53
CA ALA A 11 -0.70 -11.36 -4.95
C ALA A 11 0.23 -12.21 -5.83
N ASP A 12 1.54 -12.11 -5.60
CA ASP A 12 2.57 -12.90 -6.28
C ASP A 12 2.36 -14.41 -6.11
N TYR A 13 2.10 -14.86 -4.89
CA TYR A 13 1.87 -16.28 -4.58
C TYR A 13 0.63 -16.83 -5.33
N LEU A 14 -0.48 -16.09 -5.30
CA LEU A 14 -1.69 -16.48 -6.00
C LEU A 14 -1.53 -16.49 -7.52
N ASN A 15 -0.70 -15.60 -8.05
CA ASN A 15 -0.46 -15.47 -9.48
C ASN A 15 0.54 -16.50 -10.01
N ARG A 16 1.72 -16.61 -9.37
CA ARG A 16 2.86 -17.42 -9.85
C ARG A 16 2.85 -18.85 -9.33
N ASP A 17 2.50 -19.08 -8.06
CA ASP A 17 2.62 -20.41 -7.42
C ASP A 17 1.33 -21.25 -7.53
N LEU A 18 0.15 -20.60 -7.55
CA LEU A 18 -1.14 -21.30 -7.68
C LEU A 18 -1.65 -21.42 -9.13
N ASN A 19 -0.95 -20.85 -10.11
CA ASN A 19 -1.25 -20.95 -11.54
C ASN A 19 -2.68 -20.52 -11.93
N PHE A 20 -3.36 -19.71 -11.10
CA PHE A 20 -4.73 -19.24 -11.36
C PHE A 20 -4.81 -18.28 -12.56
N GLY A 21 -3.67 -17.66 -12.92
CA GLY A 21 -3.61 -16.62 -13.92
C GLY A 21 -4.07 -15.26 -13.38
N LEU A 22 -3.36 -14.23 -13.81
CA LEU A 22 -3.51 -12.83 -13.40
C LEU A 22 -4.98 -12.37 -13.41
N THR A 23 -5.75 -12.74 -14.44
CA THR A 23 -7.15 -12.31 -14.60
C THR A 23 -8.10 -12.94 -13.59
N VAL A 24 -7.97 -14.24 -13.28
CA VAL A 24 -8.88 -14.94 -12.36
C VAL A 24 -8.61 -14.50 -10.93
N THR A 25 -7.33 -14.41 -10.55
CA THR A 25 -6.91 -13.91 -9.24
C THR A 25 -7.42 -12.49 -9.00
N SER A 26 -7.28 -11.60 -10.00
CA SER A 26 -7.81 -10.24 -9.93
C SER A 26 -9.31 -10.18 -9.72
N LEU A 27 -10.09 -10.97 -10.47
CA LEU A 27 -11.55 -10.97 -10.34
C LEU A 27 -12.01 -11.48 -8.97
N VAL A 28 -11.40 -12.55 -8.48
CA VAL A 28 -11.71 -13.12 -7.15
C VAL A 28 -11.36 -12.14 -6.04
N MET A 29 -10.15 -11.56 -6.08
CA MET A 29 -9.70 -10.62 -5.04
C MET A 29 -10.47 -9.30 -5.10
N ALA A 30 -10.77 -8.78 -6.28
CA ALA A 30 -11.61 -7.59 -6.43
C ALA A 30 -13.03 -7.83 -5.92
N GLY A 31 -13.61 -9.01 -6.19
CA GLY A 31 -14.91 -9.41 -5.66
C GLY A 31 -14.92 -9.49 -4.13
N LEU A 32 -13.90 -10.12 -3.53
CA LEU A 32 -13.72 -10.18 -2.07
C LEU A 32 -13.56 -8.79 -1.46
N LEU A 33 -12.74 -7.94 -2.07
CA LEU A 33 -12.56 -6.56 -1.63
C LEU A 33 -13.88 -5.79 -1.65
N ALA A 34 -14.66 -5.90 -2.73
CA ALA A 34 -15.95 -5.23 -2.86
C ALA A 34 -16.91 -5.67 -1.74
N VAL A 35 -16.99 -6.97 -1.46
CA VAL A 35 -17.82 -7.50 -0.37
C VAL A 35 -17.37 -6.94 0.99
N VAL A 36 -16.06 -6.99 1.28
CA VAL A 36 -15.52 -6.50 2.56
C VAL A 36 -15.71 -5.00 2.71
N LEU A 37 -15.52 -4.20 1.66
CA LEU A 37 -15.77 -2.75 1.70
C LEU A 37 -17.25 -2.43 1.91
N VAL A 38 -18.16 -3.19 1.30
CA VAL A 38 -19.60 -3.02 1.54
C VAL A 38 -19.96 -3.33 2.98
N ILE A 39 -19.39 -4.39 3.57
CA ILE A 39 -19.59 -4.74 4.98
C ILE A 39 -19.01 -3.64 5.88
N GLN A 40 -17.79 -3.17 5.58
CA GLN A 40 -17.07 -2.14 6.32
C GLN A 40 -17.84 -0.80 6.34
N VAL A 41 -18.31 -0.32 5.18
CA VAL A 41 -19.07 0.94 5.05
C VAL A 41 -20.48 0.84 5.66
N ARG A 42 -21.02 -0.38 5.80
CA ARG A 42 -22.29 -0.64 6.47
C ARG A 42 -22.16 -0.86 7.97
N ALA A 43 -20.95 -1.14 8.47
CA ALA A 43 -20.73 -1.39 9.89
C ALA A 43 -21.01 -0.11 10.69
N GLU A 44 -21.90 -0.20 11.68
CA GLU A 44 -22.28 0.94 12.53
C GLU A 44 -21.23 1.27 13.59
N ARG A 45 -20.22 0.41 13.75
CA ARG A 45 -19.15 0.54 14.76
C ARG A 45 -17.80 0.21 14.14
N TYR A 46 -16.77 0.94 14.59
CA TYR A 46 -15.39 0.63 14.23
C TYR A 46 -15.06 -0.80 14.64
N THR A 47 -14.80 -1.63 13.64
CA THR A 47 -14.47 -3.04 13.82
C THR A 47 -13.05 -3.26 13.33
N PRO A 48 -12.05 -3.32 14.24
CA PRO A 48 -10.63 -3.30 13.87
C PRO A 48 -10.24 -4.39 12.86
N TRP A 49 -10.79 -5.60 13.02
CA TRP A 49 -10.44 -6.72 12.13
C TRP A 49 -10.95 -6.52 10.69
N LEU A 50 -12.16 -5.95 10.51
CA LEU A 50 -12.71 -5.64 9.18
C LEU A 50 -11.89 -4.56 8.48
N TYR A 51 -11.46 -3.54 9.22
CA TYR A 51 -10.60 -2.48 8.72
C TYR A 51 -9.26 -3.05 8.22
N TRP A 52 -8.58 -3.87 9.03
CA TRP A 52 -7.31 -4.47 8.62
C TRP A 52 -7.47 -5.47 7.47
N LEU A 53 -8.56 -6.23 7.44
CA LEU A 53 -8.89 -7.11 6.32
C LEU A 53 -9.07 -6.30 5.02
N ALA A 54 -9.81 -5.20 5.07
CA ALA A 54 -9.97 -4.30 3.92
C ALA A 54 -8.61 -3.74 3.48
N VAL A 55 -7.75 -3.31 4.40
CA VAL A 55 -6.40 -2.81 4.07
C VAL A 55 -5.54 -3.88 3.37
N VAL A 56 -5.60 -5.14 3.80
CA VAL A 56 -4.87 -6.26 3.18
C VAL A 56 -5.46 -6.61 1.81
N LEU A 57 -6.78 -6.64 1.67
CA LEU A 57 -7.40 -6.90 0.36
C LEU A 57 -7.13 -5.78 -0.63
N ILE A 58 -7.12 -4.52 -0.17
CA ILE A 58 -6.75 -3.38 -1.04
C ILE A 58 -5.29 -3.47 -1.45
N SER A 59 -4.38 -3.91 -0.56
CA SER A 59 -2.98 -4.04 -0.95
C SER A 59 -2.80 -5.06 -2.07
N VAL A 60 -3.42 -6.25 -1.94
CA VAL A 60 -3.42 -7.28 -2.99
C VAL A 60 -4.05 -6.77 -4.29
N VAL A 61 -5.25 -6.19 -4.22
CA VAL A 61 -5.97 -5.73 -5.42
C VAL A 61 -5.25 -4.56 -6.09
N GLY A 62 -4.65 -3.65 -5.32
CA GLY A 62 -3.88 -2.52 -5.84
C GLY A 62 -2.71 -2.98 -6.70
N THR A 63 -1.93 -3.94 -6.21
CA THR A 63 -0.85 -4.61 -6.95
C THR A 63 -1.39 -5.23 -8.24
N LEU A 64 -2.43 -6.08 -8.12
CA LEU A 64 -3.01 -6.79 -9.26
C LEU A 64 -3.58 -5.85 -10.35
N ILE A 65 -4.07 -4.67 -9.99
CA ILE A 65 -4.51 -3.66 -10.98
C ILE A 65 -3.31 -3.17 -11.77
N THR A 66 -2.21 -2.81 -11.09
CA THR A 66 -0.97 -2.36 -11.73
C THR A 66 -0.41 -3.45 -12.65
N ASP A 67 -0.29 -4.68 -12.16
CA ASP A 67 0.24 -5.81 -12.94
C ASP A 67 -0.62 -6.09 -14.17
N ASN A 68 -1.96 -6.06 -14.05
CA ASN A 68 -2.81 -6.22 -15.23
C ASN A 68 -2.57 -5.10 -16.25
N MET A 69 -2.43 -3.85 -15.80
CA MET A 69 -2.20 -2.73 -16.72
C MET A 69 -0.87 -2.88 -17.46
N VAL A 70 0.20 -3.25 -16.76
CA VAL A 70 1.55 -3.32 -17.31
C VAL A 70 1.76 -4.62 -18.08
N ASP A 71 1.55 -5.77 -17.43
CA ASP A 71 1.93 -7.07 -17.97
C ASP A 71 0.90 -7.64 -18.94
N HIS A 72 -0.39 -7.42 -18.67
CA HIS A 72 -1.46 -7.95 -19.51
C HIS A 72 -1.86 -7.00 -20.64
N PHE A 73 -2.03 -5.71 -20.33
CA PHE A 73 -2.43 -4.71 -21.31
C PHE A 73 -1.25 -3.99 -21.99
N GLY A 74 -0.02 -4.24 -21.56
CA GLY A 74 1.18 -3.65 -22.17
C GLY A 74 1.30 -2.13 -21.97
N ILE A 75 0.62 -1.57 -20.96
CA ILE A 75 0.67 -0.14 -20.69
C ILE A 75 2.08 0.20 -20.15
N PRO A 76 2.79 1.17 -20.75
CA PRO A 76 4.10 1.57 -20.25
C PRO A 76 4.04 1.99 -18.79
N LEU A 77 5.03 1.58 -18.03
CA LEU A 77 5.05 1.78 -16.59
C LEU A 77 5.06 3.26 -16.17
N GLN A 78 5.65 4.13 -16.99
CA GLN A 78 5.55 5.60 -16.82
C GLN A 78 4.09 6.06 -16.96
N ALA A 79 3.37 5.55 -17.95
CA ALA A 79 1.98 5.92 -18.20
C ALA A 79 1.05 5.42 -17.08
N ALA A 80 1.28 4.21 -16.57
CA ALA A 80 0.55 3.67 -15.41
C ALA A 80 0.80 4.54 -14.15
N THR A 81 2.06 4.83 -13.85
CA THR A 81 2.43 5.69 -12.69
C THR A 81 1.80 7.08 -12.79
N ILE A 82 1.89 7.74 -13.95
CA ILE A 82 1.27 9.07 -14.17
C ILE A 82 -0.24 8.97 -14.04
N GLY A 83 -0.87 7.94 -14.63
CA GLY A 83 -2.30 7.71 -14.56
C GLY A 83 -2.80 7.56 -13.12
N PHE A 84 -2.14 6.73 -12.31
CA PHE A 84 -2.48 6.58 -10.89
C PHE A 84 -2.21 7.85 -10.08
N ALA A 85 -1.16 8.61 -10.39
CA ALA A 85 -0.88 9.88 -9.72
C ALA A 85 -1.99 10.91 -10.00
N ILE A 86 -2.49 10.98 -11.25
CA ILE A 86 -3.63 11.82 -11.64
C ILE A 86 -4.90 11.35 -10.94
N ALA A 87 -5.18 10.04 -10.95
CA ALA A 87 -6.38 9.47 -10.30
C ALA A 87 -6.39 9.73 -8.78
N LEU A 88 -5.25 9.57 -8.12
CA LEU A 88 -5.09 9.87 -6.70
C LEU A 88 -5.28 11.36 -6.42
N SER A 89 -4.67 12.23 -7.22
CA SER A 89 -4.81 13.68 -7.10
C SER A 89 -6.25 14.13 -7.33
N ALA A 90 -6.93 13.57 -8.33
CA ALA A 90 -8.35 13.82 -8.59
C ALA A 90 -9.23 13.35 -7.44
N THR A 91 -8.90 12.23 -6.81
CA THR A 91 -9.61 11.71 -5.63
C THR A 91 -9.46 12.66 -4.45
N PHE A 92 -8.24 13.14 -4.16
CA PHE A 92 -8.03 14.14 -3.11
C PHE A 92 -8.73 15.47 -3.42
N ALA A 93 -8.70 15.92 -4.68
CA ALA A 93 -9.38 17.14 -5.10
C ALA A 93 -10.91 17.01 -4.94
N ALA A 94 -11.50 15.91 -5.39
CA ALA A 94 -12.94 15.64 -5.24
C ALA A 94 -13.33 15.53 -3.76
N TRP A 95 -12.51 14.88 -2.94
CA TRP A 95 -12.73 14.80 -1.50
C TRP A 95 -12.67 16.19 -0.85
N PHE A 96 -11.63 16.98 -1.16
CA PHE A 96 -11.48 18.34 -0.62
C PHE A 96 -12.61 19.27 -1.10
N LEU A 97 -13.05 19.19 -2.36
CA LEU A 97 -14.17 19.98 -2.86
C LEU A 97 -15.49 19.59 -2.19
N SER A 98 -15.69 18.31 -1.89
CA SER A 98 -16.91 17.82 -1.25
C SER A 98 -16.97 18.10 0.26
N GLU A 99 -15.86 17.92 0.97
CA GLU A 99 -15.84 17.88 2.44
C GLU A 99 -15.03 19.01 3.07
N LYS A 100 -14.28 19.76 2.24
CA LYS A 100 -13.39 20.88 2.63
C LYS A 100 -12.34 20.53 3.69
N THR A 101 -12.11 19.24 3.91
CA THR A 101 -11.12 18.71 4.83
C THR A 101 -10.58 17.38 4.33
N LEU A 102 -9.26 17.19 4.46
CA LEU A 102 -8.57 15.93 4.22
C LEU A 102 -8.15 15.26 5.55
N SER A 103 -8.73 15.71 6.67
CA SER A 103 -8.39 15.19 7.99
C SER A 103 -9.03 13.83 8.25
N ILE A 104 -8.18 12.85 8.55
CA ILE A 104 -8.54 11.48 8.90
C ILE A 104 -9.30 11.41 10.24
N HIS A 105 -9.15 12.41 11.09
CA HIS A 105 -9.87 12.53 12.36
C HIS A 105 -11.36 12.86 12.17
N SER A 106 -11.87 12.88 10.94
CA SER A 106 -13.24 13.31 10.66
C SER A 106 -14.03 12.37 9.75
N ILE A 107 -13.63 11.10 9.67
CA ILE A 107 -14.31 10.08 8.86
C ILE A 107 -15.50 9.50 9.64
N TYR A 108 -16.59 10.26 9.69
CA TYR A 108 -17.83 9.86 10.37
C TYR A 108 -18.99 9.60 9.41
N THR A 109 -18.83 9.95 8.13
CA THR A 109 -19.87 9.81 7.11
C THR A 109 -19.48 8.77 6.08
N ARG A 110 -20.46 8.03 5.56
CA ARG A 110 -20.26 7.02 4.49
C ARG A 110 -19.57 7.62 3.26
N LYS A 111 -19.85 8.89 2.95
CA LYS A 111 -19.22 9.60 1.81
C LYS A 111 -17.72 9.80 2.01
N ARG A 112 -17.30 10.22 3.22
CA ARG A 112 -15.88 10.37 3.58
C ARG A 112 -15.15 9.03 3.59
N GLU A 113 -15.82 7.99 4.08
CA GLU A 113 -15.26 6.64 4.11
C GLU A 113 -15.00 6.10 2.70
N LEU A 114 -15.90 6.35 1.74
CA LEU A 114 -15.69 5.97 0.34
C LEU A 114 -14.49 6.69 -0.29
N PHE A 115 -14.35 8.01 -0.08
CA PHE A 115 -13.18 8.75 -0.56
C PHE A 115 -11.88 8.26 0.07
N TYR A 116 -11.92 7.92 1.37
CA TYR A 116 -10.79 7.35 2.08
C TYR A 116 -10.35 6.02 1.48
N TRP A 117 -11.28 5.08 1.26
CA TRP A 117 -10.94 3.78 0.66
C TRP A 117 -10.46 3.90 -0.80
N LEU A 118 -11.05 4.81 -1.59
CA LEU A 118 -10.58 5.12 -2.95
C LEU A 118 -9.16 5.69 -2.94
N ALA A 119 -8.88 6.65 -2.05
CA ALA A 119 -7.56 7.23 -1.90
C ALA A 119 -6.53 6.14 -1.51
N ILE A 120 -6.89 5.24 -0.61
CA ILE A 120 -6.03 4.10 -0.25
C ILE A 120 -5.78 3.21 -1.46
N LEU A 121 -6.81 2.80 -2.20
CA LEU A 121 -6.67 1.94 -3.37
C LEU A 121 -5.70 2.53 -4.41
N PHE A 122 -5.91 3.79 -4.81
CA PHE A 122 -5.01 4.44 -5.77
C PHE A 122 -3.62 4.68 -5.20
N THR A 123 -3.49 4.89 -3.90
CA THR A 123 -2.17 4.99 -3.25
C THR A 123 -1.41 3.68 -3.32
N PHE A 124 -2.10 2.53 -3.19
CA PHE A 124 -1.48 1.22 -3.35
C PHE A 124 -1.07 0.95 -4.79
N ALA A 125 -1.98 1.13 -5.75
CA ALA A 125 -1.67 0.93 -7.16
C ALA A 125 -0.53 1.85 -7.64
N LEU A 126 -0.56 3.13 -7.26
CA LEU A 126 0.54 4.08 -7.50
C LEU A 126 1.84 3.62 -6.84
N GLY A 127 1.77 3.07 -5.63
CA GLY A 127 2.93 2.59 -4.90
C GLY A 127 3.65 1.46 -5.61
N THR A 128 2.91 0.46 -6.09
CA THR A 128 3.47 -0.64 -6.92
C THR A 128 4.07 -0.07 -8.21
N ALA A 129 3.29 0.70 -8.98
CA ALA A 129 3.74 1.24 -10.27
C ALA A 129 4.99 2.13 -10.14
N ALA A 130 5.05 2.97 -9.10
CA ALA A 130 6.20 3.83 -8.84
C ALA A 130 7.41 3.04 -8.32
N GLY A 131 7.19 1.99 -7.53
CA GLY A 131 8.23 1.05 -7.09
C GLY A 131 8.91 0.41 -8.30
N ASP A 132 8.12 -0.24 -9.14
CA ASP A 132 8.57 -0.89 -10.37
C ASP A 132 9.22 0.11 -11.33
N LEU A 133 8.72 1.35 -11.37
CA LEU A 133 9.26 2.37 -12.28
C LEU A 133 10.68 2.72 -11.92
N THR A 134 10.92 2.86 -10.63
CA THR A 134 12.22 3.21 -10.12
C THR A 134 13.17 2.01 -10.17
N ALA A 135 12.69 0.83 -9.80
CA ALA A 135 13.51 -0.37 -9.75
C ALA A 135 13.86 -0.91 -11.15
N GLU A 136 12.85 -1.10 -12.00
CA GLU A 136 12.99 -1.74 -13.32
C GLU A 136 13.06 -0.71 -14.44
N GLY A 137 12.13 0.25 -14.46
CA GLY A 137 12.06 1.24 -15.54
C GLY A 137 13.27 2.17 -15.60
N LEU A 138 13.77 2.62 -14.45
CA LEU A 138 14.98 3.43 -14.30
C LEU A 138 16.24 2.59 -14.01
N GLN A 139 16.10 1.26 -13.91
CA GLN A 139 17.20 0.32 -13.66
C GLN A 139 18.00 0.63 -12.38
N LEU A 140 17.38 1.26 -11.36
CA LEU A 140 18.04 1.52 -10.08
C LEU A 140 18.18 0.25 -9.24
N GLY A 141 17.33 -0.75 -9.49
CA GLY A 141 17.21 -1.96 -8.69
C GLY A 141 16.41 -1.73 -7.40
N TYR A 142 15.73 -2.78 -6.93
CA TYR A 142 14.77 -2.70 -5.83
C TYR A 142 15.35 -2.17 -4.51
N GLY A 143 16.59 -2.55 -4.17
CA GLY A 143 17.25 -2.10 -2.94
C GLY A 143 17.54 -0.59 -2.93
N LEU A 144 18.02 -0.04 -4.04
CA LEU A 144 18.31 1.40 -4.16
C LEU A 144 17.01 2.21 -4.22
N SER A 145 15.98 1.70 -4.92
CA SER A 145 14.64 2.30 -4.92
C SER A 145 14.06 2.38 -3.51
N ALA A 146 14.16 1.30 -2.72
CA ALA A 146 13.70 1.30 -1.32
C ALA A 146 14.42 2.36 -0.47
N LEU A 147 15.75 2.48 -0.62
CA LEU A 147 16.54 3.52 0.06
C LEU A 147 16.16 4.93 -0.39
N MET A 148 15.90 5.12 -1.68
CA MET A 148 15.46 6.41 -2.22
C MET A 148 14.14 6.83 -1.57
N PHE A 149 13.12 5.96 -1.57
CA PHE A 149 11.84 6.27 -0.92
C PHE A 149 11.99 6.52 0.60
N ALA A 150 12.88 5.77 1.27
CA ALA A 150 13.18 5.98 2.68
C ALA A 150 13.79 7.37 2.92
N GLY A 151 14.72 7.78 2.06
CA GLY A 151 15.34 9.11 2.07
C GLY A 151 14.32 10.22 1.86
N ILE A 152 13.39 10.06 0.91
CA ILE A 152 12.33 11.05 0.67
C ILE A 152 11.40 11.15 1.88
N ILE A 153 11.02 10.04 2.53
CA ILE A 153 10.22 10.06 3.76
C ILE A 153 10.97 10.79 4.88
N ALA A 154 12.26 10.53 5.05
CA ALA A 154 13.09 11.20 6.05
C ALA A 154 13.17 12.71 5.79
N ALA A 155 13.36 13.11 4.53
CA ALA A 155 13.36 14.51 4.12
C ALA A 155 12.01 15.20 4.37
N MET A 156 10.89 14.52 4.08
CA MET A 156 9.55 15.04 4.37
C MET A 156 9.30 15.18 5.87
N THR A 157 9.80 14.24 6.67
CA THR A 157 9.72 14.29 8.13
C THR A 157 10.53 15.47 8.67
N ALA A 158 11.75 15.67 8.16
CA ALA A 158 12.56 16.83 8.50
C ALA A 158 11.85 18.14 8.09
N ALA A 159 11.30 18.20 6.88
CA ALA A 159 10.55 19.36 6.40
C ALA A 159 9.32 19.66 7.27
N TYR A 160 8.63 18.65 7.80
CA TYR A 160 7.55 18.84 8.76
C TYR A 160 8.02 19.52 10.06
N TYR A 161 9.11 19.04 10.66
CA TYR A 161 9.63 19.59 11.91
C TYR A 161 10.33 20.94 11.76
N PHE A 162 11.03 21.17 10.64
CA PHE A 162 11.86 22.36 10.44
C PHE A 162 11.19 23.46 9.62
N LEU A 163 10.22 23.14 8.76
CA LEU A 163 9.57 24.10 7.85
C LEU A 163 8.08 24.33 8.16
N ASN A 164 7.56 23.82 9.30
CA ASN A 164 6.16 23.97 9.72
C ASN A 164 5.15 23.58 8.63
N LEU A 165 5.45 22.50 7.89
CA LEU A 165 4.57 21.96 6.86
C LEU A 165 3.22 21.55 7.46
N ASN A 166 2.13 21.72 6.69
CA ASN A 166 0.80 21.33 7.12
C ASN A 166 0.77 19.83 7.50
N ALA A 167 0.38 19.52 8.73
CA ALA A 167 0.40 18.16 9.27
C ALA A 167 -0.40 17.16 8.43
N VAL A 168 -1.53 17.59 7.83
CA VAL A 168 -2.36 16.72 6.98
C VAL A 168 -1.65 16.41 5.67
N LEU A 169 -1.01 17.40 5.06
CA LEU A 169 -0.28 17.23 3.81
C LEU A 169 0.98 16.38 4.01
N ALA A 170 1.75 16.67 5.07
CA ALA A 170 2.92 15.88 5.45
C ALA A 170 2.54 14.41 5.73
N PHE A 171 1.43 14.18 6.43
CA PHE A 171 0.89 12.85 6.68
C PHE A 171 0.61 12.11 5.36
N TRP A 172 -0.15 12.72 4.44
CA TRP A 172 -0.55 12.04 3.21
C TRP A 172 0.65 11.74 2.32
N ILE A 173 1.60 12.68 2.18
CA ILE A 173 2.83 12.42 1.41
C ILE A 173 3.64 11.28 2.03
N ALA A 174 3.88 11.33 3.35
CA ALA A 174 4.61 10.26 4.03
C ALA A 174 3.88 8.92 3.87
N TYR A 175 2.56 8.90 4.05
CA TYR A 175 1.73 7.71 3.89
C TYR A 175 1.83 7.14 2.47
N ILE A 176 1.69 7.98 1.44
CA ILE A 176 1.81 7.57 0.04
C ILE A 176 3.18 6.96 -0.22
N LEU A 177 4.26 7.61 0.22
CA LEU A 177 5.64 7.15 0.00
C LEU A 177 5.99 5.86 0.76
N THR A 178 5.30 5.55 1.87
CA THR A 178 5.52 4.27 2.56
C THR A 178 5.05 3.06 1.75
N ARG A 179 4.26 3.26 0.68
CA ARG A 179 3.82 2.20 -0.22
C ARG A 179 4.89 1.77 -1.24
N PRO A 180 5.43 2.64 -2.10
CA PRO A 180 6.49 2.26 -3.02
C PRO A 180 7.75 1.79 -2.27
N LEU A 181 8.03 2.33 -1.08
CA LEU A 181 9.06 1.78 -0.19
C LEU A 181 8.79 0.32 0.19
N GLY A 182 7.55 0.02 0.58
CA GLY A 182 7.15 -1.32 1.03
C GLY A 182 7.09 -2.34 -0.11
N ALA A 183 6.67 -1.92 -1.30
CA ALA A 183 6.70 -2.73 -2.52
C ALA A 183 8.16 -3.02 -2.90
N SER A 184 8.97 -1.98 -3.14
CA SER A 184 10.40 -2.12 -3.49
C SER A 184 11.18 -2.99 -2.50
N PHE A 185 10.91 -2.87 -1.19
CA PHE A 185 11.56 -3.70 -0.18
C PHE A 185 11.05 -5.16 -0.19
N GLY A 186 9.77 -5.37 -0.48
CA GLY A 186 9.19 -6.69 -0.69
C GLY A 186 9.81 -7.39 -1.90
N ASP A 187 9.86 -6.69 -3.03
CA ASP A 187 10.43 -7.20 -4.29
C ASP A 187 11.93 -7.45 -4.17
N TYR A 188 12.65 -6.59 -3.47
CA TYR A 188 14.05 -6.82 -3.16
C TYR A 188 14.27 -8.14 -2.41
N LEU A 189 13.32 -8.57 -1.57
CA LEU A 189 13.43 -9.84 -0.85
C LEU A 189 12.92 -11.03 -1.69
N SER A 190 11.79 -10.88 -2.38
CA SER A 190 11.10 -11.97 -3.09
C SER A 190 11.68 -12.28 -4.47
N GLN A 191 12.05 -11.27 -5.26
CA GLN A 191 12.40 -11.44 -6.68
C GLN A 191 13.71 -12.22 -6.85
N PRO A 192 13.89 -12.94 -7.98
CA PRO A 192 15.12 -13.66 -8.28
C PRO A 192 16.35 -12.75 -8.31
N VAL A 193 17.51 -13.32 -7.98
CA VAL A 193 18.81 -12.60 -8.03
C VAL A 193 19.10 -12.06 -9.43
N ALA A 194 18.64 -12.75 -10.48
CA ALA A 194 18.75 -12.31 -11.87
C ALA A 194 18.04 -10.97 -12.14
N ASN A 195 17.00 -10.63 -11.37
CA ASN A 195 16.22 -9.39 -11.50
C ASN A 195 16.64 -8.34 -10.44
N GLY A 196 17.71 -8.59 -9.67
CA GLY A 196 18.19 -7.67 -8.63
C GLY A 196 17.53 -7.83 -7.25
N GLY A 197 16.81 -8.93 -7.01
CA GLY A 197 16.30 -9.33 -5.69
C GLY A 197 17.21 -10.31 -4.94
N LEU A 198 16.82 -10.72 -3.74
CA LEU A 198 17.55 -11.65 -2.87
C LEU A 198 17.17 -13.12 -3.09
N GLY A 199 16.13 -13.39 -3.89
CA GLY A 199 15.73 -14.74 -4.28
C GLY A 199 15.09 -15.56 -3.16
N LEU A 200 14.51 -14.93 -2.12
CA LEU A 200 13.83 -15.65 -1.04
C LEU A 200 12.48 -16.25 -1.48
N GLY A 201 11.98 -15.83 -2.64
CA GLY A 201 10.67 -16.21 -3.17
C GLY A 201 9.53 -15.53 -2.43
N ALA A 202 8.37 -15.40 -3.09
CA ALA A 202 7.19 -14.74 -2.52
C ALA A 202 6.77 -15.38 -1.19
N THR A 203 6.72 -16.72 -1.14
CA THR A 203 6.37 -17.48 0.07
C THR A 203 7.35 -17.25 1.22
N GLY A 204 8.67 -17.26 0.94
CA GLY A 204 9.69 -17.04 1.96
C GLY A 204 9.61 -15.63 2.56
N THR A 205 9.43 -14.62 1.70
CA THR A 205 9.24 -13.23 2.13
C THR A 205 7.95 -13.04 2.92
N SER A 206 6.83 -13.63 2.50
CA SER A 206 5.56 -13.57 3.27
C SER A 206 5.72 -14.15 4.67
N VAL A 207 6.38 -15.31 4.82
CA VAL A 207 6.58 -15.97 6.12
C VAL A 207 7.46 -15.13 7.05
N ILE A 208 8.53 -14.53 6.52
CA ILE A 208 9.40 -13.63 7.28
C ILE A 208 8.62 -12.40 7.76
N PHE A 209 7.85 -11.77 6.88
CA PHE A 209 7.04 -10.60 7.23
C PHE A 209 5.96 -10.94 8.25
N LEU A 210 5.27 -12.07 8.08
CA LEU A 210 4.27 -12.55 9.03
C LEU A 210 4.91 -12.84 10.39
N GLY A 211 6.12 -13.42 10.40
CA GLY A 211 6.92 -13.65 11.60
C GLY A 211 7.33 -12.36 12.30
N VAL A 212 7.76 -11.33 11.56
CA VAL A 212 8.12 -10.01 12.11
C VAL A 212 6.89 -9.29 12.66
N ILE A 213 5.75 -9.33 11.95
CA ILE A 213 4.48 -8.78 12.44
C ILE A 213 4.09 -9.46 13.75
N LEU A 214 4.12 -10.80 13.80
CA LEU A 214 3.82 -11.57 15.01
C LEU A 214 4.78 -11.23 16.14
N ALA A 215 6.08 -11.12 15.87
CA ALA A 215 7.08 -10.76 16.87
C ALA A 215 6.85 -9.35 17.44
N LEU A 216 6.55 -8.37 16.58
CA LEU A 216 6.22 -7.01 16.99
C LEU A 216 4.91 -6.95 17.78
N VAL A 217 3.88 -7.68 17.36
CA VAL A 217 2.60 -7.77 18.09
C VAL A 217 2.80 -8.40 19.45
N VAL A 218 3.55 -9.51 19.54
CA VAL A 218 3.87 -10.17 20.82
C VAL A 218 4.70 -9.24 21.71
N TYR A 219 5.70 -8.57 21.14
CA TYR A 219 6.54 -7.62 21.88
C TYR A 219 5.71 -6.44 22.42
N LEU A 220 4.86 -5.81 21.60
CA LEU A 220 3.98 -4.72 22.03
C LEU A 220 2.95 -5.21 23.05
N THR A 221 2.34 -6.38 22.85
CA THR A 221 1.39 -6.98 23.79
C THR A 221 2.05 -7.24 25.15
N ARG A 222 3.30 -7.71 25.17
CA ARG A 222 4.05 -7.94 26.42
C ARG A 222 4.56 -6.66 27.07
N THR A 223 5.01 -5.69 26.27
CA THR A 223 5.60 -4.45 26.79
C THR A 223 4.57 -3.37 27.09
N ARG A 224 3.34 -3.47 26.56
CA ARG A 224 2.24 -2.50 26.65
C ARG A 224 2.65 -1.04 26.39
N ARG A 225 3.72 -0.82 25.61
CA ARG A 225 4.27 0.52 25.34
C ARG A 225 3.36 1.40 24.48
N ASP A 226 2.43 0.76 23.78
CA ASP A 226 1.35 1.36 22.98
C ASP A 226 0.14 1.80 23.82
N VAL A 227 0.07 1.38 25.10
CA VAL A 227 -0.99 1.80 26.01
C VAL A 227 -0.58 3.15 26.63
N ILE A 228 -1.23 4.23 26.18
CA ILE A 228 -1.19 5.51 26.88
C ILE A 228 -1.74 5.25 28.28
N ALA A 229 -0.90 5.39 29.30
CA ALA A 229 -1.35 5.33 30.69
C ALA A 229 -2.43 6.40 30.87
N MET A 230 -3.69 5.97 31.06
CA MET A 230 -4.73 6.89 31.50
C MET A 230 -4.29 7.42 32.87
N LYS A 231 -3.88 8.69 32.90
CA LYS A 231 -3.73 9.47 34.12
C LYS A 231 -5.07 10.04 34.52
#